data_AF-A0A534LQ76-F1
#
_entry.id   AF-A0A534LQ76-F1
#
_cell.length_a   1.000
_cell.length_b   1.000
_cell.length_c   1.000
_cell.angle_alpha   90.00
_cell.angle_beta   90.00
_cell.angle_gamma   90.00
#
_symmetry.space_group_name_H-M   'P 1'
#
loop_
_entity.id
_entity.type
_entity.pdbx_description
1 polymer ?
#
loop_
_entity_poly.entity_id
_entity_poly.type
_entity_poly.pdbx_seq_one_letter_code
_entity_poly.pdbx_strand_id
1 'polypeptide(L)' 'MKVALGCRALDDLLGGGVEEGCITLLHGEAGSGKTNFCLQLARNVVRAGHKVIYIDTEG' A
#
# COMPACT_ATOMS: atom_id res chain seq x y z
N MET A 1 -13.95 -1.81 -1.37
CA MET A 1 -13.21 -2.89 -2.09
C MET A 1 -11.78 -2.81 -1.59
N LYS A 2 -11.08 -3.94 -1.47
CA LYS A 2 -9.74 -3.95 -0.88
C LYS A 2 -8.68 -4.29 -1.92
N VAL A 3 -7.54 -3.60 -1.84
CA VAL A 3 -6.36 -3.89 -2.65
C VAL A 3 -5.38 -4.69 -1.81
N ALA A 4 -5.17 -5.95 -2.18
CA ALA A 4 -4.17 -6.80 -1.55
C ALA A 4 -2.75 -6.26 -1.80
N LEU A 5 -1.87 -6.38 -0.81
CA LEU A 5 -0.44 -6.07 -0.88
C LEU A 5 0.33 -7.20 -1.57
N GLY A 6 -0.21 -8.41 -1.60
CA GLY A 6 0.50 -9.59 -2.10
C GLY A 6 1.48 -10.15 -1.07
N CYS A 7 1.29 -9.81 0.20
CA CYS A 7 2.02 -10.35 1.33
C CYS A 7 1.00 -10.97 2.28
N ARG A 8 0.91 -12.30 2.28
CA ARG A 8 -0.14 -13.04 2.98
C ARG A 8 -0.33 -12.59 4.43
N ALA A 9 0.76 -12.45 5.18
CA ALA A 9 0.69 -12.05 6.60
C ALA A 9 0.08 -10.65 6.79
N LEU A 10 0.38 -9.70 5.90
CA LEU A 10 -0.17 -8.35 5.96
C LEU A 10 -1.60 -8.29 5.43
N ASP A 11 -1.90 -9.04 4.37
CA ASP A 11 -3.25 -9.13 3.81
C ASP A 11 -4.20 -9.75 4.84
N ASP A 12 -3.79 -10.82 5.53
CA ASP A 12 -4.56 -11.43 6.61
C ASP A 12 -4.75 -10.46 7.78
N LEU A 13 -3.71 -9.73 8.19
CA LEU A 13 -3.78 -8.71 9.24
C LEU A 13 -4.75 -7.57 8.90
N LEU A 14 -4.84 -7.16 7.64
CA LEU A 14 -5.72 -6.10 7.16
C LEU A 14 -7.09 -6.61 6.69
N GLY A 15 -7.35 -7.92 6.82
CA GLY A 15 -8.60 -8.54 6.39
C GLY A 15 -8.83 -8.47 4.88
N GLY A 16 -7.79 -8.75 4.09
CA GLY A 16 -7.82 -8.81 2.62
C GLY A 16 -7.09 -7.67 1.90
N GLY A 17 -6.44 -6.75 2.62
CA GLY A 17 -5.67 -5.64 2.05
C GLY A 17 -6.15 -4.26 2.49
N VAL A 18 -5.70 -3.23 1.78
CA VAL A 18 -6.00 -1.81 2.08
C VAL A 18 -7.36 -1.43 1.50
N GLU A 19 -8.20 -0.77 2.30
CA GLU A 19 -9.56 -0.35 1.87
C GLU A 19 -9.50 0.82 0.88
N GLU A 20 -10.30 0.73 -0.19
CA GLU A 20 -10.48 1.80 -1.17
C GLU A 20 -11.50 2.84 -0.70
N GLY A 21 -11.38 4.07 -1.21
CA GLY A 21 -12.35 5.14 -0.93
C GLY A 21 -12.18 5.79 0.45
N CYS A 22 -11.14 5.47 1.18
CA CYS A 22 -10.78 6.10 2.45
C CYS A 22 -9.32 6.53 2.49
N ILE A 23 -8.98 7.35 3.49
CA ILE A 23 -7.59 7.72 3.78
C ILE A 23 -7.02 6.67 4.75
N THR A 24 -5.86 6.11 4.41
CA THR A 24 -5.11 5.17 5.26
C THR A 24 -3.81 5.83 5.70
N LEU A 25 -3.54 5.87 7.01
CA LEU A 25 -2.28 6.36 7.57
C LEU A 25 -1.36 5.18 7.92
N LEU A 26 -0.13 5.19 7.39
CA LEU A 26 0.93 4.25 7.76
C LEU A 26 2.06 5.01 8.46
N HIS A 27 2.31 4.68 9.73
CA HIS A 27 3.35 5.32 10.54
C HIS A 27 4.38 4.30 11.07
N GLY A 28 5.57 4.77 11.43
CA GLY A 28 6.64 3.93 11.98
C GLY A 28 8.02 4.56 11.79
N GLU A 29 9.02 4.02 12.48
CA GLU A 29 10.41 4.50 12.46
C GLU A 29 11.05 4.45 11.06
N ALA A 30 12.10 5.24 10.84
CA ALA A 30 12.89 5.15 9.61
C ALA A 30 13.39 3.70 9.40
N GLY A 31 13.33 3.21 8.17
CA GLY A 31 13.68 1.82 7.86
C GLY A 31 12.61 0.76 8.17
N SER A 32 11.46 1.13 8.75
CA SER A 32 10.37 0.17 9.05
C SER A 32 9.62 -0.39 7.82
N GLY A 33 10.00 -0.01 6.60
CA GLY A 33 9.42 -0.53 5.36
C GLY A 33 8.18 0.22 4.83
N LYS A 34 7.85 1.41 5.35
CA LYS A 34 6.69 2.22 4.90
C LYS A 34 6.68 2.48 3.39
N THR A 35 7.81 2.91 2.83
CA THR A 35 7.94 3.15 1.39
C THR A 35 7.72 1.88 0.59
N ASN A 36 8.30 0.75 1.04
CA ASN A 36 8.09 -0.54 0.40
C ASN A 36 6.61 -0.96 0.43
N PHE A 37 5.90 -0.74 1.54
CA PHE A 37 4.46 -0.99 1.63
C PHE A 37 3.69 -0.17 0.58
N CYS A 38 3.93 1.15 0.50
CA CYS A 38 3.26 2.01 -0.46
C CYS A 38 3.56 1.61 -1.92
N LEU A 39 4.82 1.24 -2.21
CA LEU A 39 5.22 0.79 -3.55
C LEU A 39 4.61 -0.56 -3.92
N GLN A 40 4.47 -1.52 -2.99
CA GLN A 40 3.77 -2.79 -3.25
C GLN A 40 2.30 -2.54 -3.58
N LEU A 41 1.64 -1.67 -2.81
CA LEU A 41 0.25 -1.28 -3.08
C LEU A 41 0.12 -0.63 -4.46
N ALA A 42 0.98 0.36 -4.75
CA ALA A 42 1.01 1.04 -6.05
C ALA A 42 1.19 0.07 -7.22
N ARG A 43 2.15 -0.85 -7.09
CA ARG A 43 2.42 -1.89 -8.09
C ARG A 43 1.18 -2.75 -8.35
N ASN A 44 0.45 -3.15 -7.31
CA ASN A 44 -0.74 -3.98 -7.46
C ASN A 44 -1.92 -3.22 -8.07
N VAL A 45 -2.11 -1.95 -7.71
CA VAL A 45 -3.11 -1.07 -8.35
C VAL A 45 -2.82 -0.93 -9.85
N VAL A 46 -1.56 -0.71 -10.24
CA VAL A 46 -1.16 -0.64 -11.66
C VAL A 46 -1.40 -1.98 -12.37
N ARG A 47 -1.10 -3.11 -11.75
CA ARG A 47 -1.37 -4.44 -12.32
C ARG A 47 -2.86 -4.74 -12.51
N ALA A 48 -3.73 -4.11 -11.72
CA ALA A 48 -5.17 -4.17 -11.88
C ALA A 48 -5.70 -3.23 -12.99
N GLY A 49 -4.82 -2.51 -13.70
CA GLY A 49 -5.17 -1.63 -14.81
C GLY A 49 -5.52 -0.19 -14.39
N HIS A 50 -5.26 0.18 -13.14
CA HIS A 50 -5.52 1.51 -12.61
C HIS A 50 -4.24 2.38 -12.58
N LYS A 51 -4.41 3.68 -12.39
CA LYS A 51 -3.30 4.64 -12.30
C LYS A 51 -3.00 4.96 -10.83
N VAL A 52 -1.74 5.25 -10.54
CA VAL A 52 -1.27 5.64 -9.22
C VAL A 52 -0.51 6.95 -9.32
N ILE A 53 -0.71 7.83 -8.33
CA ILE A 53 0.12 9.01 -8.10
C ILE A 53 0.97 8.73 -6.86
N TYR A 54 2.28 8.82 -6.99
CA TYR A 54 3.21 8.74 -5.87
C TYR A 54 3.81 10.13 -5.64
N ILE A 55 3.60 10.69 -4.47
CA ILE A 55 4.11 12.01 -4.08
C ILE A 55 5.27 11.77 -3.13
N ASP A 56 6.46 12.16 -3.57
CA ASP A 56 7.66 12.11 -2.75
C ASP A 56 8.08 13.53 -2.35
N THR A 57 8.45 13.69 -1.09
CA THR A 57 8.96 14.94 -0.52
C THR A 57 10.38 14.81 -0.01
N GLU A 58 10.97 13.61 -0.04
CA GLU A 58 12.25 13.30 0.62
C GLU A 58 13.43 13.21 -0.35
N GLY A 59 13.22 12.84 -1.63
CA GLY A 59 14.24 12.90 -2.69
C GLY A 59 15.29 11.80 -2.66
#